data_AF-A0A7W8VYZ7-F1
#
_entry.id   AF-A0A7W8VYZ7-F1
#
_cell.length_a   1.000
_cell.length_b   1.000
_cell.length_c   1.000
_cell.angle_alpha   90.00
_cell.angle_beta   90.00
_cell.angle_gamma   90.00
#
_symmetry.space_group_name_H-M   'P 1'
#
loop_
_entity.id
_entity.type
_entity.pdbx_description
1 polymer ?
#
loop_
_entity_poly.entity_id
_entity_poly.type
_entity_poly.pdbx_seq_one_letter_code
_entity_poly.pdbx_strand_id
1 'polypeptide(L)'
;MAKPAVLARAAMVVDLTTGRALYMKHADQRLPIASLTKLLTAMVVIDSKRSLVKPSRITDADVDRLKWSRSRLPVGSLLLRRTMLHIALMSSENRAAFALSRDYSGGRAGFVKAMNRKARRLHMTHSHFVDPTGLSPQNVSSARDLVKLASAAYRYPKIQSYSTSHRQVVLGGDGPLMYHNTDPLVHRASWHVALQKTGFTNEAGHCLIVMTPVSGHMMVIVLLGAPNPHAHFQDAIELRRWIRTMRHR
;
A
#
# COMPACT_ATOMS: atom_id res chain seq x y z
N MET A 1 -25.39 -14.47 -9.69
CA MET A 1 -25.39 -14.24 -8.23
C MET A 1 -25.66 -12.77 -7.95
N ALA A 2 -26.33 -12.44 -6.84
CA ALA A 2 -26.52 -11.06 -6.39
C ALA A 2 -25.17 -10.39 -6.08
N LYS A 3 -25.11 -9.06 -6.17
CA LYS A 3 -23.92 -8.26 -5.80
C LYS A 3 -23.60 -8.48 -4.31
N PRO A 4 -22.35 -8.81 -3.93
CA PRO A 4 -22.03 -9.12 -2.54
C PRO A 4 -22.11 -7.88 -1.66
N ALA A 5 -22.61 -8.06 -0.44
CA ALA A 5 -22.52 -7.08 0.63
C ALA A 5 -21.09 -7.10 1.18
N VAL A 6 -20.36 -5.99 1.02
CA VAL A 6 -19.00 -5.82 1.57
C VAL A 6 -19.07 -5.02 2.87
N LEU A 7 -18.30 -5.44 3.87
CA LEU A 7 -18.24 -4.83 5.19
C LEU A 7 -17.43 -3.53 5.19
N ALA A 8 -16.45 -3.39 4.30
CA ALA A 8 -15.68 -2.16 4.11
C ALA A 8 -16.58 -0.92 3.91
N ARG A 9 -16.22 0.20 4.54
CA ARG A 9 -16.93 1.48 4.40
C ARG A 9 -16.97 1.96 2.96
N ALA A 10 -15.86 1.85 2.23
CA ALA A 10 -15.82 2.13 0.80
C ALA A 10 -15.09 1.02 0.05
N ALA A 11 -15.49 0.77 -1.19
CA ALA A 11 -14.91 -0.25 -2.03
C ALA A 11 -15.00 0.10 -3.52
N MET A 12 -14.00 -0.34 -4.29
CA MET A 12 -14.05 -0.28 -5.74
C MET A 12 -13.33 -1.48 -6.34
N VAL A 13 -13.92 -2.08 -7.38
CA VAL A 13 -13.25 -3.08 -8.21
C VAL A 13 -13.27 -2.64 -9.66
N VAL A 14 -12.11 -2.64 -10.30
CA VAL A 14 -11.94 -2.28 -11.70
C VAL A 14 -11.22 -3.40 -12.43
N ASP A 15 -11.76 -3.75 -13.59
CA ASP A 15 -11.09 -4.56 -14.60
C ASP A 15 -10.16 -3.65 -15.41
N LEU A 16 -8.85 -3.76 -15.19
CA LEU A 16 -7.86 -2.92 -15.88
C LEU A 16 -7.68 -3.31 -17.34
N THR A 17 -8.07 -4.52 -17.74
CA THR A 17 -7.99 -4.95 -19.15
C THR A 17 -9.03 -4.21 -19.98
N THR A 18 -10.21 -3.92 -19.41
CA THR A 18 -11.32 -3.24 -20.12
C THR A 18 -11.54 -1.79 -19.67
N GLY A 19 -10.96 -1.38 -18.55
CA GLY A 19 -11.22 -0.09 -17.91
C GLY A 19 -12.55 -0.01 -17.16
N ARG A 20 -13.35 -1.09 -17.13
CA ARG A 20 -14.70 -1.09 -16.57
C ARG A 20 -14.68 -1.22 -15.04
N ALA A 21 -15.39 -0.33 -14.36
CA ALA A 21 -15.71 -0.50 -12.94
C ALA A 21 -16.76 -1.61 -12.77
N LEU A 22 -16.42 -2.68 -12.06
CA LEU A 22 -17.30 -3.82 -11.80
C LEU A 22 -18.05 -3.65 -10.48
N TYR A 23 -17.41 -3.05 -9.48
CA TYR A 23 -18.02 -2.82 -8.17
C TYR A 23 -17.69 -1.42 -7.69
N MET A 24 -18.68 -0.75 -7.11
CA MET A 24 -18.52 0.53 -6.41
C MET A 24 -19.41 0.55 -5.16
N LYS A 25 -18.83 1.04 -4.05
CA LYS A 25 -19.49 1.42 -2.80
C LYS A 25 -18.76 2.64 -2.26
N HIS A 26 -19.44 3.79 -2.19
CA HIS A 26 -18.87 5.07 -1.73
C HIS A 26 -17.48 5.38 -2.35
N ALA A 27 -17.33 5.12 -3.66
CA ALA A 27 -16.02 5.05 -4.31
C ALA A 27 -15.22 6.37 -4.27
N ASP A 28 -15.91 7.51 -4.14
CA ASP A 28 -15.35 8.86 -4.08
C ASP A 28 -15.26 9.43 -2.65
N GLN A 29 -15.71 8.68 -1.64
CA GLN A 29 -15.63 9.10 -0.24
C GLN A 29 -14.18 9.21 0.22
N ARG A 30 -13.82 10.36 0.80
CA ARG A 30 -12.50 10.60 1.39
C ARG A 30 -12.40 9.94 2.75
N LEU A 31 -11.48 8.99 2.89
CA LEU A 31 -11.24 8.25 4.12
C LEU A 31 -9.73 8.25 4.44
N PRO A 32 -9.34 8.21 5.73
CA PRO A 32 -7.97 7.86 6.09
C PRO A 32 -7.61 6.50 5.51
N ILE A 33 -6.43 6.38 4.91
CA ILE A 33 -6.05 5.17 4.15
C ILE A 33 -4.94 4.35 4.79
N ALA A 34 -4.46 4.80 5.95
CA ALA A 34 -3.34 4.20 6.64
C ALA A 34 -2.17 3.91 5.67
N SER A 35 -1.56 2.74 5.82
CA SER A 35 -0.37 2.33 5.08
C SER A 35 -0.55 2.09 3.58
N LEU A 36 -1.76 2.20 3.01
CA LEU A 36 -1.92 2.24 1.55
C LEU A 36 -1.13 3.41 0.93
N THR A 37 -0.91 4.46 1.71
CA THR A 37 0.04 5.57 1.45
C THR A 37 1.38 5.09 0.89
N LYS A 38 1.90 3.96 1.38
CA LYS A 38 3.27 3.52 1.08
C LYS A 38 3.48 3.12 -0.38
N LEU A 39 2.41 2.83 -1.15
CA LEU A 39 2.53 2.69 -2.60
C LEU A 39 2.98 4.00 -3.25
N LEU A 40 2.38 5.13 -2.86
CA LEU A 40 2.78 6.45 -3.37
C LEU A 40 4.20 6.82 -2.91
N THR A 41 4.53 6.53 -1.65
CA THR A 41 5.89 6.68 -1.11
C THR A 41 6.90 5.93 -1.96
N ALA A 42 6.64 4.66 -2.29
CA ALA A 42 7.53 3.86 -3.10
C ALA A 42 7.73 4.45 -4.50
N MET A 43 6.66 4.92 -5.15
CA MET A 43 6.77 5.58 -6.44
C MET A 43 7.63 6.86 -6.37
N VAL A 44 7.47 7.69 -5.34
CA VAL A 44 8.30 8.90 -5.17
C VAL A 44 9.77 8.56 -4.90
N VAL A 45 10.03 7.53 -4.09
CA VAL A 45 11.40 7.04 -3.84
C VAL A 45 12.06 6.59 -5.13
N ILE A 46 11.37 5.79 -5.95
CA ILE A 46 11.94 5.29 -7.21
C ILE A 46 12.13 6.42 -8.23
N ASP A 47 11.13 7.30 -8.37
CA ASP A 47 11.19 8.46 -9.28
C ASP A 47 12.29 9.46 -8.93
N SER A 48 12.74 9.49 -7.67
CA SER A 48 13.85 10.34 -7.26
C SER A 48 15.17 9.99 -7.95
N LYS A 49 15.25 8.81 -8.57
CA LYS A 49 16.46 8.23 -9.21
C LYS A 49 17.68 8.18 -8.29
N ARG A 50 17.51 8.37 -6.98
CA ARG A 50 18.59 8.18 -6.01
C ARG A 50 18.96 6.71 -5.93
N SER A 51 20.26 6.43 -5.81
CA SER A 51 20.74 5.06 -5.71
C SER A 51 20.08 4.32 -4.53
N LEU A 52 19.43 3.20 -4.86
CA LEU A 52 18.77 2.31 -3.90
C LEU A 52 19.76 1.33 -3.23
N VAL A 53 21.00 1.26 -3.72
CA VAL A 53 22.08 0.48 -3.09
C VAL A 53 22.93 1.33 -2.15
N LYS A 54 22.64 2.63 -2.01
CA LYS A 54 23.25 3.42 -0.94
C LYS A 54 22.61 3.04 0.40
N PRO A 55 23.43 2.91 1.47
CA PRO A 55 22.89 2.72 2.81
C PRO A 55 22.21 4.00 3.30
N SER A 56 21.24 3.82 4.19
CA SER A 56 20.60 4.88 4.97
C SER A 56 20.49 4.41 6.41
N ARG A 57 20.60 5.34 7.36
CA ARG A 57 20.58 5.05 8.79
C ARG A 57 19.22 5.43 9.36
N ILE A 58 18.59 4.53 10.12
CA ILE A 58 17.44 4.87 10.97
C ILE A 58 17.92 5.77 12.11
N THR A 59 17.27 6.91 12.28
CA THR A 59 17.58 7.92 13.31
C THR A 59 16.39 8.13 14.23
N ASP A 60 16.60 8.84 15.34
CA ASP A 60 15.50 9.22 16.24
C ASP A 60 14.39 10.00 15.52
N ALA A 61 14.74 10.78 14.50
CA ALA A 61 13.78 11.50 13.67
C ALA A 61 12.84 10.58 12.86
N ASP A 62 13.14 9.28 12.73
CA ASP A 62 12.32 8.29 12.04
C ASP A 62 11.35 7.56 12.98
N VAL A 63 11.43 7.81 14.29
CA VAL A 63 10.56 7.23 15.31
C VAL A 63 9.18 7.90 15.25
N ASP A 64 8.13 7.08 15.16
CA ASP A 64 6.76 7.55 15.26
C ASP A 64 6.42 7.98 16.69
N ARG A 65 6.15 9.28 16.85
CA ARG A 65 5.67 9.90 18.09
C ARG A 65 4.20 10.32 18.02
N LEU A 66 3.51 10.06 16.91
CA LEU A 66 2.11 10.39 16.70
C LEU A 66 1.20 9.25 17.15
N LYS A 67 1.49 8.02 16.69
CA LYS A 67 0.69 6.83 16.99
C LYS A 67 1.43 5.80 17.82
N TRP A 68 2.70 6.06 18.15
CA TRP A 68 3.56 5.14 18.87
C TRP A 68 3.62 3.75 18.23
N SER A 69 3.59 3.71 16.89
CA SER A 69 3.64 2.47 16.13
C SER A 69 4.94 1.73 16.39
N ARG A 70 4.80 0.41 16.57
CA ARG A 70 5.95 -0.47 16.82
C ARG A 70 6.77 -0.60 15.53
N SER A 71 8.08 -0.62 15.70
CA SER A 71 9.04 -0.97 14.66
C SER A 71 10.07 -1.92 15.22
N ARG A 72 10.49 -2.88 14.40
CA ARG A 72 11.56 -3.82 14.74
C ARG A 72 12.94 -3.29 14.36
N LEU A 73 13.03 -2.18 13.62
CA LEU A 73 14.31 -1.56 13.28
C LEU A 73 14.76 -0.66 14.43
N PRO A 74 15.83 -0.98 15.18
CA PRO A 74 16.37 -0.08 16.19
C PRO A 74 16.85 1.25 15.60
N VAL A 75 16.88 2.29 16.42
CA VAL A 75 17.60 3.53 16.05
C VAL A 75 19.08 3.18 15.90
N GLY A 76 19.71 3.69 14.84
CA GLY A 76 21.07 3.32 14.46
C GLY A 76 21.16 2.27 13.36
N SER A 77 20.07 1.55 13.05
CA SER A 77 20.07 0.56 11.95
C SER A 77 20.56 1.14 10.64
N LEU A 78 21.55 0.49 10.01
CA LEU A 78 22.07 0.89 8.70
C LEU A 78 21.63 -0.13 7.64
N LEU A 79 20.76 0.28 6.72
CA LEU A 79 20.21 -0.60 5.68
C LEU A 79 20.33 0.01 4.30
N LEU A 80 20.49 -0.83 3.28
CA LEU A 80 20.34 -0.38 1.90
C LEU A 80 18.92 0.17 1.69
N ARG A 81 18.79 1.28 0.95
CA ARG A 81 17.48 1.88 0.65
C ARG A 81 16.52 0.91 -0.05
N ARG A 82 17.04 -0.02 -0.88
CA ARG A 82 16.24 -1.10 -1.47
C ARG A 82 15.63 -2.02 -0.42
N THR A 83 16.36 -2.32 0.65
CA THR A 83 15.87 -3.15 1.77
C THR A 83 14.80 -2.40 2.55
N MET A 84 15.03 -1.12 2.85
CA MET A 84 14.03 -0.26 3.49
C MET A 84 12.74 -0.18 2.67
N LEU A 85 12.86 0.03 1.35
CA LEU A 85 11.72 0.10 0.45
C LEU A 85 10.95 -1.22 0.39
N HIS A 86 11.68 -2.33 0.40
CA HIS A 86 11.10 -3.67 0.38
C HIS A 86 10.25 -3.93 1.63
N ILE A 87 10.82 -3.77 2.84
CA ILE A 87 10.06 -3.99 4.09
C ILE A 87 8.96 -2.95 4.32
N ALA A 88 9.09 -1.73 3.77
CA ALA A 88 8.00 -0.75 3.78
C ALA A 88 6.79 -1.20 2.96
N LEU A 89 7.01 -1.90 1.83
CA LEU A 89 5.93 -2.43 0.99
C LEU A 89 5.38 -3.76 1.51
N MET A 90 6.24 -4.75 1.72
CA MET A 90 5.88 -6.10 2.15
C MET A 90 5.27 -6.11 3.56
N SER A 91 5.96 -5.49 4.51
CA SER A 91 5.64 -5.60 5.95
C SER A 91 5.12 -4.29 6.56
N SER A 92 4.90 -3.27 5.73
CA SER A 92 4.38 -1.97 6.17
C SER A 92 5.29 -1.23 7.17
N GLU A 93 6.61 -1.46 7.11
CA GLU A 93 7.56 -0.90 8.08
C GLU A 93 7.62 0.65 8.00
N ASN A 94 7.36 1.32 9.13
CA ASN A 94 7.18 2.78 9.20
C ASN A 94 8.52 3.53 9.27
N ARG A 95 9.49 3.05 10.07
CA ARG A 95 10.78 3.73 10.24
C ARG A 95 11.56 3.78 8.91
N ALA A 96 11.51 2.70 8.15
CA ALA A 96 12.05 2.59 6.80
C ALA A 96 11.42 3.62 5.84
N ALA A 97 10.09 3.76 5.85
CA ALA A 97 9.40 4.75 5.03
C ALA A 97 9.75 6.19 5.44
N PHE A 98 9.84 6.49 6.75
CA PHE A 98 10.29 7.79 7.23
C PHE A 98 11.74 8.09 6.86
N ALA A 99 12.66 7.12 7.00
CA ALA A 99 14.06 7.29 6.64
C ALA A 99 14.24 7.56 5.13
N LEU A 100 13.54 6.82 4.28
CA LEU A 100 13.52 7.05 2.84
C LEU A 100 13.02 8.46 2.47
N SER A 101 11.99 8.95 3.17
CA SER A 101 11.48 10.30 2.94
C SER A 101 12.42 11.40 3.44
N ARG A 102 13.16 11.16 4.54
CA ARG A 102 14.14 12.09 5.09
C ARG A 102 15.35 12.22 4.16
N ASP A 103 15.74 11.11 3.55
CA ASP A 103 16.80 11.03 2.56
C ASP A 103 16.41 11.64 1.20
N TYR A 104 15.23 12.23 1.03
CA TYR A 104 14.84 12.90 -0.20
C TYR A 104 15.55 14.26 -0.37
N SER A 105 15.73 14.72 -1.61
CA SER A 105 16.23 16.08 -1.84
C SER A 105 15.19 17.10 -1.37
N GLY A 106 15.54 17.95 -0.41
CA GLY A 106 14.58 18.82 0.29
C GLY A 106 13.91 18.18 1.52
N GLY A 107 14.42 17.03 1.97
CA GLY A 107 13.97 16.35 3.19
C GLY A 107 12.51 15.89 3.13
N ARG A 108 11.92 15.61 4.30
CA ARG A 108 10.53 15.11 4.38
C ARG A 108 9.51 16.09 3.82
N ALA A 109 9.69 17.39 4.04
CA ALA A 109 8.80 18.40 3.47
C ALA A 109 8.83 18.37 1.94
N GLY A 110 10.02 18.27 1.34
CA GLY A 110 10.18 18.07 -0.10
C GLY A 110 9.55 16.76 -0.59
N PHE A 111 9.68 15.69 0.18
CA PHE A 111 9.09 14.39 -0.13
C PHE A 111 7.55 14.44 -0.15
N VAL A 112 6.92 15.02 0.87
CA VAL A 112 5.46 15.19 0.95
C VAL A 112 4.94 16.08 -0.18
N LYS A 113 5.66 17.15 -0.54
CA LYS A 113 5.36 17.96 -1.74
C LYS A 113 5.42 17.11 -3.01
N ALA A 114 6.40 16.21 -3.12
CA ALA A 114 6.53 15.29 -4.24
C ALA A 114 5.41 14.24 -4.31
N MET A 115 4.96 13.72 -3.16
CA MET A 115 3.80 12.83 -3.07
C MET A 115 2.55 13.51 -3.62
N ASN A 116 2.20 14.70 -3.11
CA ASN A 116 1.00 15.41 -3.58
C ASN A 116 1.09 15.84 -5.04
N ARG A 117 2.28 16.23 -5.53
CA ARG A 117 2.49 16.50 -6.97
C ARG A 117 2.25 15.25 -7.82
N LYS A 118 2.73 14.08 -7.37
CA LYS A 118 2.48 12.81 -8.05
C LYS A 118 0.99 12.45 -8.02
N ALA A 119 0.32 12.59 -6.87
CA ALA A 119 -1.13 12.36 -6.77
C ALA A 119 -1.93 13.23 -7.76
N ARG A 120 -1.60 14.52 -7.88
CA ARG A 120 -2.23 15.41 -8.89
C ARG A 120 -1.99 14.95 -10.32
N ARG A 121 -0.77 14.52 -10.67
CA ARG A 121 -0.45 13.97 -12.02
C ARG A 121 -1.18 12.66 -12.31
N LEU A 122 -1.57 11.91 -11.29
CA LEU A 122 -2.41 10.72 -11.41
C LEU A 122 -3.91 11.07 -11.37
N HIS A 123 -4.28 12.35 -11.37
CA HIS A 123 -5.65 12.85 -11.25
C HIS A 123 -6.37 12.30 -10.01
N MET A 124 -5.65 12.16 -8.90
CA MET A 124 -6.20 11.73 -7.61
C MET A 124 -6.82 12.92 -6.86
N THR A 125 -7.99 13.37 -7.31
CA THR A 125 -8.64 14.63 -6.89
C THR A 125 -9.24 14.60 -5.49
N HIS A 126 -9.42 13.42 -4.91
CA HIS A 126 -9.92 13.19 -3.55
C HIS A 126 -8.80 12.82 -2.56
N SER A 127 -7.54 12.85 -2.99
CA SER A 127 -6.39 12.46 -2.17
C SER A 127 -5.58 13.64 -1.64
N HIS A 128 -5.10 13.49 -0.40
CA HIS A 128 -4.15 14.40 0.22
C HIS A 128 -3.22 13.62 1.15
N PHE A 129 -1.93 13.97 1.13
CA PHE A 129 -0.90 13.28 1.91
C PHE A 129 -0.08 14.29 2.71
N VAL A 130 0.11 14.03 4.00
CA VAL A 130 0.92 14.83 4.92
C VAL A 130 2.13 14.08 5.45
N ASP A 131 2.18 12.75 5.29
CA ASP A 131 3.29 11.91 5.72
C ASP A 131 3.52 10.70 4.77
N PRO A 132 4.71 10.06 4.80
CA PRO A 132 5.09 8.97 3.87
C PRO A 132 4.61 7.58 4.32
N THR A 133 3.98 7.46 5.48
CA THR A 133 3.63 6.20 6.13
C THR A 133 2.13 5.95 6.16
N GLY A 134 1.32 7.01 6.24
CA GLY A 134 -0.11 6.97 6.50
C GLY A 134 -0.49 6.87 7.97
N LEU A 135 0.41 7.18 8.90
CA LEU A 135 0.08 7.23 10.32
C LEU A 135 -0.83 8.42 10.67
N SER A 136 -0.69 9.54 9.94
CA SER A 136 -1.60 10.66 10.10
C SER A 136 -2.97 10.33 9.51
N PRO A 137 -4.07 10.57 10.25
CA PRO A 137 -5.42 10.44 9.69
C PRO A 137 -5.69 11.45 8.57
N GLN A 138 -4.85 12.47 8.41
CA GLN A 138 -4.93 13.45 7.32
C GLN A 138 -4.38 12.89 5.98
N ASN A 139 -3.71 11.74 5.99
CA ASN A 139 -3.47 10.97 4.78
C ASN A 139 -4.78 10.31 4.33
N VAL A 140 -5.47 11.00 3.44
CA VAL A 140 -6.80 10.61 2.95
C VAL A 140 -6.78 10.35 1.46
N SER A 141 -7.67 9.46 1.01
CA SER A 141 -7.95 9.20 -0.40
C SER A 141 -9.35 8.62 -0.54
N SER A 142 -9.80 8.46 -1.79
CA SER A 142 -10.97 7.65 -2.13
C SER A 142 -10.58 6.31 -2.73
N ALA A 143 -11.52 5.36 -2.78
CA ALA A 143 -11.28 4.06 -3.42
C ALA A 143 -10.97 4.23 -4.92
N ARG A 144 -11.63 5.17 -5.59
CA ARG A 144 -11.38 5.50 -7.01
C ARG A 144 -9.96 6.00 -7.24
N ASP A 145 -9.46 6.89 -6.39
CA ASP A 145 -8.11 7.40 -6.53
C ASP A 145 -7.05 6.37 -6.19
N LEU A 146 -7.36 5.45 -5.26
CA LEU A 146 -6.47 4.33 -4.96
C LEU A 146 -6.42 3.29 -6.08
N VAL A 147 -7.46 3.13 -6.90
CA VAL A 147 -7.35 2.35 -8.14
C VAL A 147 -6.31 2.99 -9.06
N LYS A 148 -6.37 4.30 -9.27
CA LYS A 148 -5.37 5.03 -10.10
C LYS A 148 -3.97 4.87 -9.53
N LEU A 149 -3.82 4.98 -8.21
CA LEU A 149 -2.55 4.75 -7.53
C LEU A 149 -2.02 3.33 -7.77
N ALA A 150 -2.86 2.30 -7.59
CA ALA A 150 -2.48 0.90 -7.78
C ALA A 150 -2.07 0.62 -9.24
N SER A 151 -2.87 1.06 -10.21
CA SER A 151 -2.55 0.92 -11.64
C SER A 151 -1.23 1.59 -12.00
N ALA A 152 -0.97 2.80 -11.47
CA ALA A 152 0.28 3.50 -11.71
C ALA A 152 1.47 2.82 -11.01
N ALA A 153 1.31 2.38 -9.77
CA ALA A 153 2.32 1.67 -9.00
C ALA A 153 2.69 0.31 -9.64
N TYR A 154 1.72 -0.35 -10.27
CA TYR A 154 1.94 -1.60 -11.00
C TYR A 154 2.94 -1.44 -12.16
N ARG A 155 3.12 -0.24 -12.72
CA ARG A 155 4.13 0.01 -13.76
C ARG A 155 5.57 -0.03 -13.26
N TYR A 156 5.80 -0.22 -11.95
CA TYR A 156 7.11 -0.27 -11.34
C TYR A 156 7.45 -1.72 -10.95
N PRO A 157 8.34 -2.43 -11.68
CA PRO A 157 8.67 -3.83 -11.38
C PRO A 157 9.16 -4.07 -9.95
N LYS A 158 9.88 -3.09 -9.37
CA LYS A 158 10.31 -3.16 -7.95
C LYS A 158 9.13 -3.11 -6.98
N ILE A 159 8.09 -2.32 -7.26
CA ILE A 159 6.91 -2.26 -6.38
C ILE A 159 6.15 -3.59 -6.45
N GLN A 160 5.97 -4.15 -7.66
CA GLN A 160 5.38 -5.49 -7.83
C GLN A 160 6.14 -6.51 -6.97
N SER A 161 7.44 -6.70 -7.26
CA SER A 161 8.28 -7.69 -6.57
C SER A 161 8.36 -7.50 -5.05
N TYR A 162 8.50 -6.27 -4.58
CA TYR A 162 8.62 -6.00 -3.14
C TYR A 162 7.28 -6.06 -2.41
N SER A 163 6.16 -5.81 -3.07
CA SER A 163 4.85 -5.94 -2.43
C SER A 163 4.38 -7.40 -2.35
N THR A 164 4.83 -8.27 -3.25
CA THR A 164 4.37 -9.68 -3.34
C THR A 164 5.37 -10.68 -2.80
N SER A 165 6.51 -10.23 -2.30
CA SER A 165 7.48 -11.10 -1.62
C SER A 165 6.91 -11.70 -0.33
N HIS A 166 7.23 -12.95 -0.04
CA HIS A 166 6.66 -13.65 1.11
C HIS A 166 7.32 -13.23 2.43
N ARG A 167 8.65 -13.13 2.42
CA ARG A 167 9.46 -12.83 3.60
C ARG A 167 10.81 -12.22 3.20
N GLN A 168 11.45 -11.57 4.16
CA GLN A 168 12.81 -11.06 4.03
C GLN A 168 13.52 -11.09 5.39
N VAL A 169 14.75 -11.60 5.41
CA VAL A 169 15.66 -11.40 6.56
C VAL A 169 16.41 -10.08 6.38
N VAL A 170 16.42 -9.27 7.43
CA VAL A 170 17.09 -7.98 7.47
C VAL A 170 18.17 -7.99 8.55
N LEU A 171 19.40 -7.67 8.17
CA LEU A 171 20.52 -7.47 9.09
C LEU A 171 20.67 -5.97 9.29
N GLY A 172 20.22 -5.46 10.44
CA GLY A 172 20.18 -4.02 10.68
C GLY A 172 20.26 -3.62 12.15
N GLY A 173 20.53 -4.52 13.07
CA GLY A 173 20.61 -4.22 14.51
C GLY A 173 21.40 -5.32 15.20
N ASP A 174 20.99 -5.67 16.42
CA ASP A 174 21.69 -6.66 17.27
C ASP A 174 21.53 -8.12 16.80
N GLY A 175 20.83 -8.34 15.68
CA GLY A 175 20.62 -9.67 15.11
C GLY A 175 19.73 -9.68 13.86
N PRO A 176 19.50 -10.87 13.27
CA PRO A 176 18.64 -11.01 12.11
C PRO A 176 17.17 -10.75 12.45
N LEU A 177 16.51 -9.91 11.66
CA LEU A 177 15.09 -9.59 11.78
C LEU A 177 14.32 -10.24 10.62
N MET A 178 13.38 -11.14 10.93
CA MET A 178 12.52 -11.77 9.90
C MET A 178 11.26 -10.95 9.64
N TYR A 179 11.11 -10.45 8.41
CA TYR A 179 9.94 -9.74 7.93
C TYR A 179 9.05 -10.65 7.09
N HIS A 180 7.73 -10.53 7.26
CA HIS A 180 6.71 -11.30 6.53
C HIS A 180 5.75 -10.38 5.82
N ASN A 181 5.16 -10.85 4.72
CA ASN A 181 4.11 -10.11 4.06
C ASN A 181 2.91 -9.92 4.98
N THR A 182 2.36 -8.71 4.98
CA THR A 182 1.16 -8.36 5.75
C THR A 182 -0.13 -8.84 5.08
N ASP A 183 -0.09 -9.15 3.78
CA ASP A 183 -1.21 -9.71 3.03
C ASP A 183 -1.10 -11.24 2.95
N PRO A 184 -1.95 -12.01 3.67
CA PRO A 184 -1.95 -13.47 3.59
C PRO A 184 -2.40 -14.00 2.24
N LEU A 185 -3.04 -13.20 1.37
CA LEU A 185 -3.46 -13.62 0.03
C LEU A 185 -2.27 -13.86 -0.90
N VAL A 186 -1.13 -13.20 -0.64
CA VAL A 186 0.13 -13.43 -1.37
C VAL A 186 0.60 -14.88 -1.27
N HIS A 187 0.36 -15.54 -0.13
CA HIS A 187 0.73 -16.94 0.07
C HIS A 187 -0.22 -17.93 -0.61
N ARG A 188 -1.37 -17.47 -1.12
CA ARG A 188 -2.35 -18.32 -1.78
C ARG A 188 -2.04 -18.32 -3.28
N ALA A 189 -1.41 -19.38 -3.77
CA ALA A 189 -1.05 -19.51 -5.19
C ALA A 189 -2.25 -19.22 -6.12
N SER A 190 -3.46 -19.63 -5.76
CA SER A 190 -4.69 -19.37 -6.53
C SER A 190 -5.01 -17.89 -6.75
N TRP A 191 -4.46 -16.98 -5.95
CA TRP A 191 -4.64 -15.53 -6.10
C TRP A 191 -3.69 -14.89 -7.10
N HIS A 192 -2.48 -15.45 -7.34
CA HIS A 192 -1.50 -14.84 -8.26
C HIS A 192 -1.37 -13.32 -8.03
N VAL A 193 -1.18 -12.90 -6.78
CA VAL A 193 -1.17 -11.48 -6.41
C VAL A 193 -0.04 -10.78 -7.17
N ALA A 194 -0.40 -9.75 -7.93
CA ALA A 194 0.51 -9.00 -8.80
C ALA A 194 1.03 -7.71 -8.12
N LEU A 195 0.24 -7.14 -7.21
CA LEU A 195 0.59 -6.02 -6.34
C LEU A 195 -0.36 -6.02 -5.15
N GLN A 196 0.13 -5.69 -3.95
CA GLN A 196 -0.73 -5.48 -2.79
C GLN A 196 -0.26 -4.33 -1.91
N LYS A 197 -1.19 -3.81 -1.11
CA LYS A 197 -0.84 -3.12 0.14
C LYS A 197 -1.99 -3.27 1.14
N THR A 198 -1.64 -3.56 2.39
CA THR A 198 -2.55 -3.50 3.55
C THR A 198 -2.38 -2.19 4.32
N GLY A 199 -3.35 -1.82 5.14
CA GLY A 199 -3.21 -0.71 6.08
C GLY A 199 -4.21 -0.76 7.22
N PHE A 200 -3.77 -0.32 8.40
CA PHE A 200 -4.65 -0.17 9.56
C PHE A 200 -4.19 1.00 10.43
N THR A 201 -5.16 1.78 10.88
CA THR A 201 -5.14 2.68 12.04
C THR A 201 -6.56 2.68 12.62
N ASN A 202 -6.75 3.14 13.86
CA ASN A 202 -8.08 3.21 14.45
C ASN A 202 -9.04 4.08 13.62
N GLU A 203 -8.54 5.17 13.03
CA GLU A 203 -9.33 6.10 12.21
C GLU A 203 -9.62 5.56 10.80
N ALA A 204 -8.67 4.84 10.20
CA ALA A 204 -8.82 4.28 8.87
C ALA A 204 -9.68 3.01 8.85
N GLY A 205 -9.71 2.26 9.95
CA GLY A 205 -10.11 0.84 9.93
C GLY A 205 -9.14 0.01 9.09
N HIS A 206 -9.54 -1.21 8.72
CA HIS A 206 -8.69 -2.09 7.92
C HIS A 206 -8.87 -1.84 6.41
N CYS A 207 -7.76 -1.57 5.73
CA CYS A 207 -7.71 -1.21 4.33
C CYS A 207 -6.87 -2.20 3.52
N LEU A 208 -7.26 -2.43 2.27
CA LEU A 208 -6.59 -3.33 1.34
C LEU A 208 -6.61 -2.79 -0.08
N ILE A 209 -5.49 -2.89 -0.76
CA ILE A 209 -5.37 -2.88 -2.22
C ILE A 209 -4.80 -4.23 -2.60
N VAL A 210 -5.45 -4.94 -3.53
CA VAL A 210 -4.91 -6.15 -4.15
C VAL A 210 -5.15 -6.13 -5.65
N MET A 211 -4.11 -6.40 -6.42
CA MET A 211 -4.16 -6.61 -7.85
C MET A 211 -3.96 -8.07 -8.17
N THR A 212 -4.88 -8.67 -8.92
CA THR A 212 -4.91 -10.11 -9.15
C THR A 212 -5.63 -10.43 -10.46
N PRO A 213 -5.17 -11.42 -11.24
CA PRO A 213 -5.92 -11.92 -12.37
C PRO A 213 -7.16 -12.70 -11.88
N VAL A 214 -8.32 -12.37 -12.45
CA VAL A 214 -9.58 -13.09 -12.24
C VAL A 214 -10.19 -13.41 -13.59
N SER A 215 -10.32 -14.71 -13.90
CA SER A 215 -10.82 -15.20 -15.20
C SER A 215 -10.12 -14.53 -16.39
N GLY A 216 -8.78 -14.52 -16.37
CA GLY A 216 -7.93 -13.99 -17.44
C GLY A 216 -7.75 -12.46 -17.47
N HIS A 217 -8.45 -11.70 -16.63
CA HIS A 217 -8.38 -10.23 -16.63
C HIS A 217 -7.75 -9.69 -15.36
N MET A 218 -6.95 -8.63 -15.49
CA MET A 218 -6.27 -8.03 -14.34
C MET A 218 -7.24 -7.14 -13.56
N MET A 219 -7.55 -7.53 -12.33
CA MET A 219 -8.45 -6.78 -11.45
C MET A 219 -7.65 -5.97 -10.45
N VAL A 220 -8.12 -4.76 -10.13
CA VAL A 220 -7.74 -4.02 -8.92
C VAL A 220 -8.92 -4.03 -7.97
N ILE A 221 -8.72 -4.52 -6.75
CA ILE A 221 -9.71 -4.50 -5.67
C ILE A 221 -9.18 -3.55 -4.59
N VAL A 222 -9.97 -2.52 -4.28
CA VAL A 222 -9.70 -1.56 -3.21
C VAL A 222 -10.81 -1.63 -2.17
N LEU A 223 -10.43 -1.76 -0.91
CA LEU A 223 -11.32 -1.85 0.25
C LEU A 223 -10.81 -0.91 1.35
N LEU A 224 -11.68 -0.05 1.88
CA LEU A 224 -11.33 0.95 2.88
C LEU A 224 -12.23 0.85 4.10
N GLY A 225 -11.62 0.83 5.28
CA GLY A 225 -12.33 0.87 6.56
C GLY A 225 -13.21 -0.33 6.85
N ALA A 226 -12.71 -1.53 6.62
CA ALA A 226 -13.35 -2.73 7.13
C ALA A 226 -13.25 -2.78 8.68
N PRO A 227 -14.28 -3.30 9.37
CA PRO A 227 -14.44 -3.13 10.82
C PRO A 227 -13.50 -4.00 11.66
N ASN A 228 -12.89 -5.04 11.08
CA ASN A 228 -12.00 -5.94 11.80
C ASN A 228 -10.88 -6.51 10.89
N PRO A 229 -9.84 -7.14 11.47
CA PRO A 229 -8.66 -7.59 10.73
C PRO A 229 -8.90 -8.64 9.66
N HIS A 230 -10.06 -9.30 9.66
CA HIS A 230 -10.40 -10.35 8.68
C HIS A 230 -11.36 -9.86 7.60
N ALA A 231 -12.18 -8.86 7.91
CA ALA A 231 -13.28 -8.41 7.06
C ALA A 231 -12.84 -7.95 5.66
N HIS A 232 -11.76 -7.19 5.53
CA HIS A 232 -11.25 -6.75 4.23
C HIS A 232 -10.74 -7.92 3.35
N PHE A 233 -10.17 -8.97 3.96
CA PHE A 233 -9.79 -10.16 3.19
C PHE A 233 -11.01 -10.98 2.77
N GLN A 234 -12.02 -11.09 3.64
CA GLN A 234 -13.28 -11.76 3.29
C GLN A 234 -14.03 -11.02 2.19
N ASP A 235 -14.14 -9.69 2.29
CA ASP A 235 -14.71 -8.85 1.23
C ASP A 235 -14.01 -9.08 -0.11
N ALA A 236 -12.68 -9.15 -0.12
CA ALA A 236 -11.92 -9.43 -1.33
C ALA A 236 -12.20 -10.83 -1.90
N ILE A 237 -12.32 -11.85 -1.04
CA ILE A 237 -12.67 -13.23 -1.44
C ILE A 237 -14.07 -13.26 -2.06
N GLU A 238 -15.06 -12.63 -1.45
CA GLU A 238 -16.44 -12.59 -1.93
C GLU A 238 -16.56 -11.82 -3.25
N LEU A 239 -15.90 -10.67 -3.36
CA LEU A 239 -15.83 -9.92 -4.62
C LEU A 239 -15.19 -10.77 -5.74
N ARG A 240 -14.07 -11.45 -5.44
CA ARG A 240 -13.41 -12.32 -6.41
C ARG A 240 -14.31 -13.49 -6.84
N ARG A 241 -15.04 -14.13 -5.92
CA ARG A 241 -16.01 -15.19 -6.24
C ARG A 241 -17.12 -14.65 -7.13
N TRP A 242 -17.72 -13.52 -6.76
CA TRP A 242 -18.78 -12.88 -7.51
C TRP A 242 -18.36 -12.53 -8.95
N ILE A 243 -17.17 -11.95 -9.14
CA ILE A 243 -16.63 -11.60 -10.47
C ILE A 243 -16.50 -12.81 -11.38
N ARG A 244 -16.07 -13.96 -10.85
CA ARG A 244 -16.00 -15.19 -11.64
C ARG A 244 -17.38 -15.60 -12.17
N THR A 245 -18.44 -15.44 -11.38
CA THR A 245 -19.80 -15.79 -11.82
C THR A 245 -20.36 -14.87 -12.90
N MET A 246 -19.92 -13.61 -12.97
CA MET A 246 -20.34 -12.66 -14.01
C MET A 246 -19.75 -12.98 -15.38
N ARG A 247 -18.65 -13.73 -15.43
CA ARG A 247 -17.88 -14.01 -16.65
C ARG A 247 -18.10 -15.41 -17.22
N HIS A 248 -18.88 -16.23 -16.52
CA HIS A 248 -19.42 -17.50 -17.03
C HIS A 248 -20.86 -17.34 -17.54
N ARG A 249 -21.32 -16.10 -17.71
CA ARG A 249 -22.56 -15.71 -18.39
C ARG A 249 -22.16 -14.92 -19.62
#